data_AF-A0A9Q1R0Y9-F1
#
_entry.id   AF-A0A9Q1R0Y9-F1
#
_cell.length_a   1.000
_cell.length_b   1.000
_cell.length_c   1.000
_cell.angle_alpha   90.00
_cell.angle_beta   90.00
_cell.angle_gamma   90.00
#
_symmetry.space_group_name_H-M   'P 1'
#
loop_
_entity.id
_entity.type
_entity.pdbx_description
1 polymer ?
#
loop_
_entity_poly.entity_id
_entity_poly.type
_entity_poly.pdbx_seq_one_letter_code
_entity_poly.pdbx_strand_id
1 'polypeptide(L)'
;MSGGNYNLITNYIRRYPRKLPPCSSSGNHSANHISDIHVLSPMKKLDLVGGRRECCDVIYKAEMNITEIKLRDCMLDEIIP
;
A
#
# COMPACT_ATOMS: atom_id res chain seq x y z
N MET A 1 -2.08 -9.86 -18.07
CA MET A 1 -0.91 -9.18 -17.48
C MET A 1 -0.90 -7.72 -17.97
N SER A 2 -1.69 -6.84 -17.35
CA SER A 2 -1.56 -5.40 -17.60
C SER A 2 -0.59 -4.82 -16.59
N GLY A 3 0.67 -4.67 -16.99
CA GLY A 3 1.61 -3.81 -16.29
C GLY A 3 1.16 -2.37 -16.48
N GLY A 4 0.26 -1.89 -15.61
CA GLY A 4 -0.04 -0.46 -15.54
C GLY A 4 1.22 0.27 -15.07
N ASN A 5 1.61 1.34 -15.78
CA ASN A 5 2.64 2.25 -15.27
C ASN A 5 2.06 3.01 -14.07
N TYR A 6 2.78 2.94 -12.95
CA TYR A 6 2.43 3.65 -11.71
C TYR A 6 3.38 4.82 -11.50
N ASN A 7 2.85 5.94 -11.04
CA ASN A 7 3.61 7.12 -10.66
C ASN A 7 3.74 7.22 -9.14
N LEU A 8 4.92 7.60 -8.66
CA LEU A 8 5.11 8.02 -7.28
C LEU A 8 4.41 9.35 -7.05
N ILE A 9 3.35 9.33 -6.25
CA ILE A 9 2.57 10.53 -5.93
C ILE A 9 3.00 11.15 -4.61
N THR A 10 3.41 10.34 -3.64
CA THR A 10 3.95 10.81 -2.38
C THR A 10 4.80 9.74 -1.71
N ASN A 11 5.73 10.17 -0.87
CA ASN A 11 6.53 9.30 -0.02
C ASN A 11 6.50 9.78 1.43
N TYR A 12 6.42 8.84 2.35
CA TYR A 12 6.47 9.10 3.78
C TYR A 12 7.72 8.46 4.37
N ILE A 13 8.42 9.22 5.20
CA ILE A 13 9.62 8.77 5.91
C ILE A 13 9.27 8.65 7.39
N ARG A 14 9.72 7.56 8.02
CA ARG A 14 9.53 7.33 9.45
C ARG A 14 10.29 8.38 10.25
N ARG A 15 9.55 9.26 10.93
CA ARG A 15 10.14 10.27 11.81
C ARG A 15 10.61 9.72 13.17
N TYR A 16 9.89 8.73 13.71
CA TYR A 16 10.17 8.16 15.04
C TYR A 16 10.08 6.63 15.04
N PRO A 17 10.84 5.94 15.91
CA PRO A 17 10.74 4.49 16.07
C PRO A 17 9.32 4.04 16.38
N ARG A 18 8.92 2.90 15.80
CA ARG A 18 7.64 2.27 16.10
C ARG A 18 7.64 1.78 17.54
N LYS A 19 6.84 2.41 18.40
CA LYS A 19 6.62 2.00 19.81
C LYS A 19 5.38 1.11 19.96
N LEU A 20 5.14 0.24 18.97
CA LEU A 20 3.99 -0.67 18.94
C LEU A 20 4.46 -2.12 18.87
N PRO A 21 3.78 -3.05 19.55
CA PRO A 21 4.11 -4.47 19.47
C PRO A 21 3.89 -5.00 18.04
N PRO A 22 4.56 -6.10 17.65
CA PRO A 22 4.26 -6.81 16.40
C PRO A 22 2.78 -7.22 16.30
N CYS A 23 2.24 -7.30 15.09
CA CYS A 23 0.86 -7.76 14.88
C CYS A 23 0.79 -9.28 15.10
N SER A 24 -0.16 -9.75 15.91
CA SER A 24 -0.27 -11.15 16.36
C SER A 24 -1.15 -12.05 15.47
N SER A 25 -1.82 -11.50 14.47
CA SER A 25 -2.90 -12.19 13.72
C SER A 25 -2.47 -13.46 12.99
N SER A 26 -1.17 -13.67 12.76
CA SER A 26 -0.64 -14.89 12.13
C SER A 26 0.86 -15.14 12.36
N GLY A 27 1.48 -14.49 13.34
CA GLY A 27 2.92 -14.62 13.60
C GLY A 27 3.53 -13.39 14.29
N ASN A 28 4.86 -13.29 14.26
CA ASN A 28 5.60 -12.12 14.77
C ASN A 28 5.83 -11.09 13.65
N HIS A 29 4.74 -10.54 13.10
CA HIS A 29 4.82 -9.61 11.96
C HIS A 29 5.12 -8.19 12.44
N SER A 30 6.40 -7.84 12.44
CA SER A 30 6.88 -6.51 12.84
C SER A 30 7.14 -5.60 11.64
N ALA A 31 6.56 -4.41 11.68
CA ALA A 31 6.79 -3.34 10.71
C ALA A 31 7.99 -2.43 11.08
N ASN A 32 8.81 -2.82 12.07
CA ASN A 32 9.91 -1.98 12.56
C ASN A 32 11.01 -1.76 11.52
N HIS A 33 11.18 -2.70 10.58
CA HIS A 33 12.16 -2.62 9.50
C HIS A 33 11.80 -1.61 8.40
N ILE A 34 10.54 -1.16 8.34
CA ILE A 34 10.06 -0.22 7.32
C ILE A 34 10.45 1.19 7.74
N SER A 35 11.32 1.87 6.99
CA SER A 35 11.64 3.29 7.18
C SER A 35 10.88 4.20 6.22
N ASP A 36 10.46 3.68 5.07
CA ASP A 36 9.88 4.49 3.99
C ASP A 36 8.63 3.83 3.40
N ILE A 37 7.67 4.67 3.02
CA ILE A 37 6.44 4.24 2.35
C ILE A 37 6.30 5.05 1.07
N HIS A 38 6.23 4.36 -0.06
CA HIS A 38 5.98 4.95 -1.37
C HIS A 38 4.53 4.72 -1.77
N VAL A 39 3.79 5.79 -1.98
CA VAL A 39 2.42 5.72 -2.48
C VAL A 39 2.44 5.95 -3.98
N LEU A 40 1.92 4.97 -4.70
CA LEU A 40 1.95 4.88 -6.15
C LEU A 40 0.52 4.92 -6.70
N SER A 41 0.23 5.78 -7.66
CA SER A 41 -1.06 5.79 -8.37
C SER A 41 -0.91 5.32 -9.81
N PRO A 42 -1.93 4.69 -10.42
CA PRO A 42 -1.90 4.39 -11.84
C PRO A 42 -1.83 5.69 -12.65
N MET A 43 -1.13 5.66 -13.78
CA MET A 43 -1.12 6.79 -14.72
C MET A 43 -2.47 7.02 -15.39
N LYS A 44 -3.33 5.99 -15.45
CA LYS A 44 -4.67 6.09 -16.00
C LYS A 44 -5.62 6.60 -14.93
N LYS A 45 -6.64 7.35 -15.35
CA LYS A 45 -7.73 7.78 -14.49
C LYS A 45 -8.43 6.54 -13.93
N LEU A 46 -8.57 6.47 -12.61
CA LEU A 46 -9.37 5.45 -11.94
C LEU A 46 -10.84 5.65 -12.33
N ASP A 47 -11.50 4.57 -12.78
CA ASP A 47 -12.89 4.63 -13.21
C ASP A 47 -13.79 4.58 -11.98
N LEU A 48 -14.14 5.77 -11.48
CA LEU A 48 -14.98 5.99 -10.28
C LEU A 48 -16.47 5.63 -10.49
N VAL A 49 -16.79 4.77 -11.46
CA VAL A 49 -18.17 4.43 -11.82
C VAL A 49 -18.79 3.63 -10.67
N GLY A 50 -19.62 4.29 -9.87
CA GLY A 50 -20.37 3.67 -8.76
C GLY A 50 -19.91 4.05 -7.34
N GLY A 51 -18.85 4.85 -7.18
CA GLY A 51 -18.46 5.37 -5.87
C GLY A 51 -17.05 5.93 -5.85
N ARG A 52 -16.82 6.94 -5.01
CA ARG A 52 -15.51 7.55 -4.74
C ARG A 52 -14.55 6.62 -3.97
N ARG A 53 -14.52 5.33 -4.31
CA ARG A 53 -13.76 4.31 -3.58
C ARG A 53 -12.49 4.03 -4.35
N GLU A 54 -11.36 4.37 -3.73
CA GLU A 54 -10.04 3.99 -4.18
C GLU A 54 -9.59 2.83 -3.29
N CYS A 55 -9.21 1.71 -3.90
CA CYS A 55 -8.64 0.57 -3.19
C CYS A 55 -7.11 0.60 -3.32
N CYS A 56 -6.41 -0.16 -2.48
CA CYS A 56 -4.96 -0.23 -2.57
C CYS A 56 -4.41 -1.59 -2.22
N ASP A 57 -3.29 -1.94 -2.86
CA ASP A 57 -2.49 -3.11 -2.52
C ASP A 57 -1.25 -2.68 -1.75
N VAL A 58 -0.98 -3.34 -0.62
CA VAL A 58 0.25 -3.17 0.14
C VAL A 58 1.26 -4.22 -0.33
N ILE A 59 2.28 -3.77 -1.05
CA ILE A 59 3.32 -4.65 -1.58
C ILE A 59 4.51 -4.64 -0.62
N TYR A 60 4.61 -5.74 0.12
CA TYR A 60 5.80 -6.04 0.91
C TYR A 60 6.88 -6.59 0.00
N LYS A 61 8.01 -5.88 -0.06
CA LYS A 61 9.20 -6.40 -0.71
C LYS A 61 10.15 -6.87 0.39
N ALA A 62 10.25 -8.19 0.55
CA ALA A 62 11.15 -8.79 1.52
C ALA A 62 12.56 -8.21 1.34
N GLU A 63 13.26 -8.00 2.46
CA GLU A 63 14.63 -7.46 2.52
C GLU A 63 14.79 -5.96 2.22
N MET A 64 13.71 -5.24 1.89
CA MET A 64 13.76 -3.78 1.75
C MET A 64 13.09 -3.06 2.92
N ASN A 65 13.66 -1.91 3.28
CA ASN A 65 13.11 -0.97 4.26
C ASN A 65 11.99 -0.09 3.67
N ILE A 66 11.64 -0.30 2.40
CA ILE A 66 10.62 0.44 1.66
C ILE A 66 9.39 -0.45 1.45
N THR A 67 8.22 0.07 1.76
CA THR A 67 6.93 -0.55 1.41
C THR A 67 6.23 0.28 0.33
N GLU A 68 5.65 -0.39 -0.66
CA GLU A 68 4.86 0.27 -1.70
C GLU A 68 3.37 0.10 -1.44
N ILE A 69 2.63 1.20 -1.49
CA ILE A 69 1.16 1.21 -1.50
C ILE A 69 0.73 1.57 -2.91
N LYS A 70 0.09 0.65 -3.63
CA LYS A 70 -0.40 0.87 -4.99
C LYS A 70 -1.89 1.14 -4.97
N LEU A 71 -2.29 2.36 -5.29
CA LEU A 71 -3.69 2.71 -5.49
C LEU A 71 -4.21 2.03 -6.75
N ARG A 72 -5.45 1.55 -6.73
CA ARG A 72 -6.10 0.91 -7.88
C ARG A 72 -7.61 1.02 -7.76
N ASP A 73 -8.30 0.67 -8.85
CA ASP A 73 -9.73 0.44 -8.81
C ASP A 73 -10.02 -0.74 -7.86
N CYS A 74 -11.12 -0.63 -7.12
CA CYS A 74 -11.62 -1.74 -6.33
C CYS A 74 -12.11 -2.86 -7.24
N MET A 75 -11.88 -4.11 -6.85
CA MET A 75 -12.42 -5.25 -7.57
C MET A 75 -13.93 -5.35 -7.29
N LEU A 76 -14.67 -5.92 -8.25
CA LEU A 76 -16.08 -6.25 -8.02
C LEU A 76 -16.16 -7.19 -6.81
N ASP A 77 -17.07 -6.88 -5.87
CA ASP A 77 -17.26 -7.63 -4.63
C ASP A 77 -16.06 -7.66 -3.67
N GLU A 78 -15.11 -6.73 -3.81
CA GLU A 78 -14.01 -6.58 -2.84
C GLU A 78 -14.58 -6.19 -1.47
N ILE A 79 -14.43 -7.08 -0.50
CA ILE A 79 -14.80 -6.80 0.90
C ILE A 79 -13.77 -5.83 1.47
N ILE A 80 -14.19 -4.59 1.69
CA ILE A 80 -13.40 -3.59 2.41
C ILE A 80 -13.69 -3.80 3.90
N PRO A 81 -12.71 -4.29 4.70
CA PRO A 81 -12.89 -4.53 6.13
C PRO A 81 -13.06 -3.25 6.96
#